data_AF-A0A562YBG1-F1
#
_entry.id   AF-A0A562YBG1-F1
#
_cell.length_a   1.000
_cell.length_b   1.000
_cell.length_c   1.000
_cell.angle_alpha   90.00
_cell.angle_beta   90.00
_cell.angle_gamma   90.00
#
_symmetry.space_group_name_H-M   'P 1'
#
loop_
_entity.id
_entity.type
_entity.pdbx_description
1 polymer ?
#
loop_
_entity_poly.entity_id
_entity_poly.type
_entity_poly.pdbx_seq_one_letter_code
_entity_poly.pdbx_strand_id
1 'polypeptide(L)'
;MKLNKNELREFLDLKVTQYNQPRFIETDPIQIPHLFSKKEDIEIAGFLTATIAWGNRKSIINNAKRLINLLDDAPYDFVINHQATDLEKLSTFVHRTFNGDDCLQFIKSLKHISNPLKDSAAKRFTMFNHII
;
A
#
# COMPACT_ATOMS: atom_id res chain seq x y z
N MET A 1 14.02 32.88 5.85
CA MET A 1 15.25 32.87 5.01
C MET A 1 15.00 31.93 3.83
N LYS A 2 15.17 32.39 2.60
CA LYS A 2 14.95 31.57 1.39
C LYS A 2 16.29 30.96 0.98
N LEU A 3 16.39 29.63 1.00
CA LEU A 3 17.59 28.90 0.60
C LEU A 3 17.78 29.03 -0.91
N ASN A 4 19.03 29.15 -1.35
CA ASN A 4 19.36 28.99 -2.76
C ASN A 4 19.28 27.49 -3.16
N LYS A 5 19.38 27.19 -4.46
CA LYS A 5 19.19 25.81 -4.97
C LYS A 5 20.18 24.81 -4.37
N ASN A 6 21.44 25.21 -4.17
CA ASN A 6 22.48 24.33 -3.62
C ASN A 6 22.27 24.10 -2.12
N GLU A 7 22.00 25.17 -1.37
CA GLU A 7 21.69 25.09 0.06
C GLU A 7 20.44 24.25 0.31
N LEU A 8 19.41 24.37 -0.54
CA LEU A 8 18.19 23.57 -0.46
C LEU A 8 18.51 22.09 -0.71
N ARG A 9 19.33 21.78 -1.71
CA ARG A 9 19.75 20.41 -1.99
C ARG A 9 20.50 19.81 -0.79
N GLU A 10 21.52 20.50 -0.29
CA GLU A 10 22.30 20.05 0.86
C GLU A 10 21.43 19.83 2.10
N PHE A 11 20.48 20.75 2.33
CA PHE A 11 19.50 20.60 3.39
C PHE A 11 18.62 19.35 3.22
N LEU A 12 18.11 19.09 2.01
CA LEU A 12 17.29 17.90 1.73
C LEU A 12 18.10 16.61 1.84
N ASP A 13 19.33 16.57 1.32
CA ASP A 13 20.23 15.41 1.40
C ASP A 13 20.57 15.07 2.87
N LEU A 14 20.80 16.09 3.69
CA LEU A 14 20.95 15.93 5.15
C LEU A 14 19.70 15.33 5.79
N LYS A 15 18.51 15.81 5.42
CA LYS A 15 17.23 15.30 5.95
C LYS A 15 16.96 13.86 5.52
N VAL A 16 17.32 13.48 4.29
CA VAL A 16 17.26 12.09 3.82
C VAL A 16 18.15 11.22 4.69
N THR A 17 19.41 11.61 4.91
CA THR A 17 20.35 10.85 5.76
C THR A 17 19.85 10.73 7.21
N GLN A 18 19.17 11.77 7.71
CA GLN A 18 18.61 11.81 9.06
C GLN A 18 17.40 10.87 9.23
N TYR A 19 16.47 10.86 8.28
CA TYR A 19 15.16 10.22 8.44
C TYR A 19 14.98 8.91 7.66
N ASN A 20 15.73 8.70 6.57
CA ASN A 20 15.67 7.45 5.79
C ASN A 20 16.52 6.36 6.44
N GLN A 21 16.14 5.97 7.67
CA GLN A 21 16.82 4.95 8.45
C GLN A 21 15.83 3.84 8.81
N PRO A 22 16.24 2.55 8.80
CA PRO A 22 15.34 1.43 9.07
C PRO A 22 14.57 1.53 10.40
N ARG A 23 15.16 2.13 11.44
CA ARG A 23 14.50 2.35 12.73
C ARG A 23 13.19 3.14 12.65
N PHE A 24 13.00 3.96 11.62
CA PHE A 24 11.75 4.71 11.45
C PHE A 24 10.62 3.81 10.96
N ILE A 25 10.93 2.68 10.31
CA ILE A 25 9.95 1.73 9.77
C ILE A 25 9.05 1.20 10.89
N GLU A 26 9.61 0.81 12.04
CA GLU A 26 8.88 0.17 13.15
C GLU A 26 7.67 0.97 13.63
N THR A 27 7.73 2.29 13.55
CA THR A 27 6.67 3.20 13.98
C THR A 27 5.92 3.84 12.82
N ASP A 28 6.25 3.49 11.58
CA ASP A 28 5.69 4.10 10.39
C ASP A 28 4.76 3.11 9.67
N PRO A 29 3.69 3.58 8.98
CA PRO A 29 2.84 2.72 8.16
C PRO A 29 3.61 1.90 7.11
N ILE A 30 4.79 2.37 6.69
CA ILE A 30 5.65 1.61 5.77
C ILE A 30 6.07 0.23 6.34
N GLN A 31 5.90 -0.04 7.63
CA GLN A 31 6.10 -1.41 8.17
C GLN A 31 5.18 -2.45 7.52
N ILE A 32 4.00 -2.06 7.04
CA ILE A 32 2.98 -3.00 6.58
C ILE A 32 3.40 -3.73 5.29
N PRO A 33 3.89 -3.03 4.24
CA PRO A 33 4.47 -3.71 3.09
C PRO A 33 5.70 -4.57 3.42
N HIS A 34 6.50 -4.17 4.41
CA HIS A 34 7.68 -4.92 4.84
C HIS A 34 7.36 -6.23 5.57
N LEU A 35 6.08 -6.52 5.86
CA LEU A 35 5.64 -7.83 6.36
C LEU A 35 5.72 -8.92 5.28
N PHE A 36 5.86 -8.54 4.00
CA PHE A 36 5.79 -9.43 2.87
C PHE A 36 7.11 -9.51 2.11
N SER A 37 7.39 -10.68 1.53
CA SER A 37 8.54 -10.90 0.66
C SER A 37 8.16 -10.99 -0.82
N LYS A 38 6.91 -11.35 -1.12
CA LYS A 38 6.40 -11.46 -2.49
C LYS A 38 6.08 -10.06 -3.02
N LYS A 39 6.61 -9.73 -4.21
CA LYS A 39 6.49 -8.39 -4.81
C LYS A 39 5.04 -7.93 -4.91
N GLU A 40 4.15 -8.79 -5.36
CA GLU A 40 2.74 -8.47 -5.56
C GLU A 40 2.01 -8.18 -4.24
N ASP A 41 2.37 -8.88 -3.16
CA ASP A 41 1.82 -8.61 -1.83
C ASP A 41 2.33 -7.27 -1.28
N ILE A 42 3.62 -6.97 -1.48
CA ILE A 42 4.24 -5.68 -1.11
C ILE A 42 3.52 -4.53 -1.84
N GLU A 43 3.25 -4.67 -3.13
CA GLU A 43 2.58 -3.64 -3.94
C GLU A 43 1.15 -3.37 -3.46
N ILE A 44 0.35 -4.42 -3.27
CA ILE A 44 -1.04 -4.28 -2.82
C ILE A 44 -1.10 -3.76 -1.39
N ALA A 45 -0.31 -4.31 -0.47
CA ALA A 45 -0.24 -3.85 0.91
C ALA A 45 0.22 -2.39 0.99
N GLY A 46 1.19 -2.00 0.16
CA GLY A 46 1.68 -0.62 0.05
C GLY A 46 0.61 0.34 -0.43
N PHE A 47 -0.09 -0.01 -1.51
CA PHE A 47 -1.17 0.81 -2.05
C PHE A 47 -2.32 0.98 -1.05
N LEU A 48 -2.79 -0.10 -0.43
CA LEU A 48 -3.88 -0.05 0.55
C LEU A 48 -3.48 0.71 1.80
N THR A 49 -2.26 0.52 2.30
CA THR A 49 -1.76 1.26 3.47
C THR A 49 -1.62 2.74 3.17
N ALA A 50 -1.07 3.11 2.01
CA ALA A 50 -0.96 4.51 1.58
C ALA A 50 -2.35 5.16 1.42
N THR A 51 -3.33 4.40 0.93
CA THR A 51 -4.73 4.82 0.78
C THR A 51 -5.37 5.21 2.11
N ILE A 52 -4.90 4.71 3.26
CA ILE A 52 -5.45 5.09 4.57
C ILE A 52 -4.46 5.88 5.43
N ALA A 53 -3.32 6.30 4.87
CA ALA A 53 -2.20 6.89 5.60
C ALA A 53 -2.38 8.38 5.96
N TRP A 54 -3.61 8.86 6.17
CA TRP A 54 -3.84 10.22 6.66
C TRP A 54 -4.20 10.22 8.14
N GLY A 55 -3.55 11.10 8.91
CA GLY A 55 -3.72 11.46 10.33
C GLY A 55 -2.98 10.61 11.38
N ASN A 56 -3.63 10.18 12.48
CA ASN A 56 -2.88 9.63 13.62
C ASN A 56 -2.17 8.31 13.27
N ARG A 57 -0.84 8.32 13.35
CA ARG A 57 0.09 7.21 13.07
C ARG A 57 -0.33 5.88 13.69
N LYS A 58 -0.69 5.84 14.98
CA LYS A 58 -1.11 4.60 15.66
C LYS A 58 -2.40 4.05 15.06
N SER A 59 -3.37 4.93 14.79
CA SER A 59 -4.63 4.55 14.16
C SER A 59 -4.43 4.02 12.73
N ILE A 60 -3.54 4.64 11.95
CA ILE A 60 -3.18 4.18 10.60
C ILE A 60 -2.61 2.77 10.66
N ILE A 61 -1.59 2.54 11.49
CA ILE A 61 -0.93 1.23 11.61
C ILE A 61 -1.91 0.15 12.05
N ASN A 62 -2.75 0.43 13.05
CA ASN A 62 -3.73 -0.53 13.54
C ASN A 62 -4.78 -0.89 12.47
N ASN A 63 -5.27 0.10 11.73
CA ASN A 63 -6.24 -0.15 10.66
C ASN A 63 -5.60 -0.83 9.45
N ALA A 64 -4.35 -0.52 9.12
CA ALA A 64 -3.64 -1.20 8.05
C ALA A 64 -3.41 -2.68 8.40
N LYS A 65 -2.99 -3.00 9.64
CA LYS A 65 -2.90 -4.39 10.12
C LYS A 65 -4.25 -5.10 10.07
N ARG A 66 -5.32 -4.45 10.54
CA ARG A 66 -6.69 -4.99 10.45
C ARG A 66 -7.09 -5.25 8.99
N LEU A 67 -6.81 -4.32 8.09
CA LEU A 67 -7.13 -4.47 6.67
C LEU A 67 -6.39 -5.67 6.07
N ILE A 68 -5.08 -5.78 6.28
CA ILE A 68 -4.29 -6.91 5.79
C ILE A 68 -4.79 -8.25 6.37
N ASN A 69 -5.18 -8.28 7.64
CA ASN A 69 -5.75 -9.48 8.24
C ASN A 69 -7.12 -9.84 7.65
N LEU A 70 -7.94 -8.86 7.24
CA LEU A 70 -9.18 -9.12 6.49
C LEU A 70 -8.92 -9.70 5.08
N LEU A 71 -7.68 -9.56 4.57
CA LEU A 71 -7.21 -10.15 3.32
C LEU A 71 -6.41 -11.45 3.56
N ASP A 72 -6.66 -12.11 4.69
CA ASP A 72 -6.07 -13.37 5.11
C ASP A 72 -4.52 -13.38 5.14
N ASP A 73 -3.92 -12.20 5.39
CA ASP A 73 -2.46 -12.00 5.35
C ASP A 73 -1.84 -12.47 4.01
N ALA A 74 -2.65 -12.50 2.94
CA ALA A 74 -2.28 -12.88 1.59
C ALA A 74 -2.94 -11.94 0.56
N PRO A 75 -2.61 -10.63 0.60
CA PRO A 75 -3.36 -9.59 -0.11
C PRO A 75 -3.48 -9.80 -1.63
N TYR A 76 -2.43 -10.30 -2.29
CA TYR A 76 -2.49 -10.63 -3.72
C TYR A 76 -3.42 -11.81 -3.99
N ASP A 77 -3.29 -12.89 -3.21
CA ASP A 77 -4.12 -14.07 -3.40
C ASP A 77 -5.60 -13.74 -3.18
N PHE A 78 -5.91 -13.02 -2.11
CA PHE A 78 -7.26 -12.51 -1.84
C PHE A 78 -7.78 -11.67 -3.01
N VAL A 79 -7.00 -10.72 -3.52
CA VAL A 79 -7.43 -9.88 -4.65
C VAL A 79 -7.78 -10.71 -5.89
N ILE A 80 -6.99 -11.74 -6.21
CA ILE A 80 -7.22 -12.57 -7.40
C ILE A 80 -8.36 -13.58 -7.16
N ASN A 81 -8.39 -14.23 -6.02
CA ASN A 81 -9.16 -15.45 -5.77
C ASN A 81 -10.37 -15.29 -4.84
N HIS A 82 -10.63 -14.09 -4.28
CA HIS A 82 -11.78 -13.86 -3.40
C HIS A 82 -13.10 -14.33 -4.00
N GLN A 83 -13.95 -14.87 -3.13
CA GLN A 83 -15.35 -15.17 -3.38
C GLN A 83 -16.24 -14.03 -2.89
N ALA A 84 -17.52 -14.07 -3.25
CA ALA A 84 -18.49 -13.06 -2.83
C ALA A 84 -18.59 -12.95 -1.30
N THR A 85 -18.51 -14.07 -0.59
CA THR A 85 -18.54 -14.14 0.88
C THR A 85 -17.33 -13.51 1.55
N ASP A 86 -16.16 -13.52 0.90
CA ASP A 86 -14.94 -12.91 1.46
C ASP A 86 -15.06 -11.39 1.45
N LEU A 87 -15.70 -10.85 0.41
CA LEU A 87 -15.96 -9.42 0.27
C LEU A 87 -16.89 -8.89 1.36
N GLU A 88 -17.87 -9.68 1.85
CA GLU A 88 -18.81 -9.24 2.88
C GLU A 88 -18.09 -8.76 4.16
N LYS A 89 -16.98 -9.41 4.52
CA LYS A 89 -16.17 -9.03 5.70
C LYS A 89 -15.62 -7.61 5.59
N LEU A 90 -15.34 -7.13 4.37
CA LEU A 90 -14.77 -5.81 4.10
C LEU A 90 -15.79 -4.68 4.27
N SER A 91 -17.09 -4.96 4.16
CA SER A 91 -18.16 -3.95 4.29
C SER A 91 -18.15 -3.21 5.62
N THR A 92 -17.61 -3.83 6.67
CA THR A 92 -17.50 -3.27 8.02
C THR A 92 -16.21 -2.47 8.27
N PHE A 93 -15.34 -2.38 7.26
CA PHE A 93 -14.08 -1.65 7.38
C PHE A 93 -14.32 -0.14 7.34
N VAL A 94 -13.74 0.59 8.29
CA VAL A 94 -13.82 2.06 8.31
C VAL A 94 -12.49 2.62 8.82
N HIS A 95 -11.88 3.47 8.01
CA HIS A 95 -10.82 4.38 8.40
C HIS A 95 -11.19 5.81 8.00
N ARG A 96 -11.84 6.52 8.93
CA ARG A 96 -12.33 7.88 8.72
C ARG A 96 -13.29 7.98 7.55
N THR A 97 -12.86 8.60 6.44
CA THR A 97 -13.64 8.79 5.22
C THR A 97 -13.55 7.60 4.28
N PHE A 98 -12.55 6.71 4.47
CA PHE A 98 -12.45 5.46 3.72
C PHE A 98 -13.30 4.40 4.41
N ASN A 99 -14.33 3.90 3.74
CA ASN A 99 -15.31 2.98 4.31
C ASN A 99 -15.31 1.62 3.57
N GLY A 100 -16.26 0.75 3.93
CA GLY A 100 -16.35 -0.60 3.39
C GLY A 100 -16.64 -0.63 1.89
N ASP A 101 -17.48 0.29 1.40
CA ASP A 101 -17.81 0.38 -0.02
C ASP A 101 -16.57 0.81 -0.84
N ASP A 102 -15.77 1.74 -0.31
CA ASP A 102 -14.49 2.12 -0.91
C ASP A 102 -13.54 0.92 -0.93
N CYS A 103 -13.45 0.17 0.17
CA CYS A 103 -12.62 -1.02 0.28
C CYS A 103 -13.01 -2.08 -0.75
N LEU A 104 -14.30 -2.38 -0.87
CA LEU A 104 -14.85 -3.29 -1.86
C LEU A 104 -14.51 -2.86 -3.29
N GLN A 105 -14.70 -1.57 -3.59
CA GLN A 105 -14.41 -1.02 -4.91
C GLN A 105 -12.90 -1.10 -5.23
N PHE A 106 -12.05 -0.86 -4.23
CA PHE A 106 -10.60 -0.96 -4.36
C PHE A 106 -10.18 -2.41 -4.64
N ILE A 107 -10.66 -3.40 -3.89
CA ILE A 107 -10.34 -4.81 -4.13
C ILE A 107 -10.77 -5.27 -5.52
N LYS A 108 -11.98 -4.90 -5.95
CA LYS A 108 -12.46 -5.18 -7.32
C LYS A 108 -11.55 -4.55 -8.37
N SER A 109 -11.20 -3.27 -8.19
CA SER A 109 -10.33 -2.55 -9.13
C SER A 109 -8.91 -3.15 -9.16
N LEU A 110 -8.37 -3.53 -8.01
CA LEU A 110 -7.09 -4.22 -7.88
C LEU A 110 -7.11 -5.55 -8.65
N LYS A 111 -8.18 -6.34 -8.55
CA LYS A 111 -8.33 -7.59 -9.33
C LYS A 111 -8.27 -7.35 -10.83
N HIS A 112 -8.86 -6.25 -11.29
CA HIS A 112 -8.80 -5.87 -12.71
C HIS A 112 -7.39 -5.48 -13.13
N ILE A 113 -6.66 -4.69 -12.32
CA ILE A 113 -5.32 -4.20 -12.69
C ILE A 113 -4.21 -5.25 -12.49
N SER A 114 -4.38 -6.17 -11.54
CA SER A 114 -3.38 -7.19 -11.17
C SER A 114 -3.50 -8.48 -11.98
N ASN A 115 -4.57 -8.66 -12.77
CA ASN A 115 -4.74 -9.85 -13.60
C ASN A 115 -4.04 -9.67 -14.97
N PRO A 116 -2.93 -10.39 -15.24
CA PRO A 116 -2.15 -10.22 -16.48
C PRO A 116 -2.89 -10.68 -17.75
N LEU A 117 -3.95 -11.50 -17.61
CA LEU A 117 -4.73 -12.03 -18.74
C LEU A 117 -5.76 -11.04 -19.30
N LYS A 118 -5.98 -9.88 -18.65
CA LYS A 118 -7.04 -8.93 -19.01
C LYS A 118 -6.56 -7.62 -19.64
N ASP A 119 -5.38 -7.60 -20.29
CA ASP A 119 -4.77 -6.35 -20.83
C ASP A 119 -4.71 -5.21 -19.80
N SER A 120 -4.46 -5.60 -18.56
CA SER A 120 -4.47 -4.73 -17.40
C SER A 120 -3.15 -3.96 -17.22
N ALA A 121 -3.14 -2.97 -16.32
CA ALA A 121 -1.92 -2.24 -15.97
C ALA A 121 -0.78 -3.16 -15.52
N ALA A 122 -1.05 -4.34 -14.95
CA ALA A 122 -0.03 -5.34 -14.64
C ALA A 122 0.76 -5.78 -15.87
N LYS A 123 0.15 -5.86 -17.06
CA LYS A 123 0.87 -6.12 -18.33
C LYS A 123 1.85 -4.99 -18.66
N ARG A 124 1.51 -3.74 -18.32
CA ARG A 124 2.41 -2.58 -18.48
C ARG A 124 3.54 -2.58 -17.47
N PHE A 125 3.28 -2.92 -16.20
CA PHE A 125 4.33 -3.02 -15.17
C PHE A 125 5.25 -4.23 -15.36
N THR A 126 4.75 -5.38 -15.82
CA THR A 126 5.59 -6.55 -16.15
C THR A 126 6.35 -6.39 -17.47
N MET A 127 5.84 -5.61 -18.44
CA MET A 127 6.60 -5.26 -19.65
C MET A 127 7.88 -4.47 -19.35
N PHE A 128 7.92 -3.67 -18.29
CA PHE A 128 9.13 -2.94 -17.91
C PHE A 128 10.25 -3.84 -17.38
N ASN A 129 9.95 -5.07 -16.94
CA ASN A 129 10.98 -6.04 -16.55
C ASN A 129 11.70 -6.69 -17.74
N HIS A 130 11.28 -6.43 -18.99
CA HIS A 130 11.97 -6.89 -20.21
C HIS A 130 12.76 -5.79 -20.93
N ILE A 131 12.88 -4.58 -20.36
CA ILE A 131 13.58 -3.44 -20.97
C ILE A 131 14.74 -2.93 -20.08
N ILE A 132 15.21 -3.72 -19.12
CA ILE A 132 16.48 -3.47 -18.41
C ILE A 132 17.36 -4.71 -18.51
#